data_AF-A0A3D0XIP0-F1
#
_entry.id   AF-A0A3D0XIP0-F1
#
_cell.length_a   1.000
_cell.length_b   1.000
_cell.length_c   1.000
_cell.angle_alpha   90.00
_cell.angle_beta   90.00
_cell.angle_gamma   90.00
#
_symmetry.space_group_name_H-M   'P 1'
#
loop_
_entity.id
_entity.type
_entity.pdbx_description
1 polymer ?
#
loop_
_entity_poly.entity_id
_entity_poly.type
_entity_poly.pdbx_seq_one_letter_code
_entity_poly.pdbx_strand_id
1 'polypeptide(L)'
;MKYPLCFWHGLMVFLLCGAGCQVPSVTSEPSEAQAAVVGKSEPSSSDTFLPGHLIRLDQAVEKAIDQKKLPGGVLWFQQGQRVYRQVYGHRSVQPKREVMTEETLFDAASLTKVIATAPSIMKLVQSGDLSLEAPVSQYLPEFASNGKETVTVRQLMTHTSGLRPGLSLKAPWSGVEGAIQQACAESLQSAPDTAFKYSDINYIVLGVLV
;
A
#
# COMPACT_ATOMS: atom_id res chain seq x y z
N MET A 1 5.17 -17.07 26.21
CA MET A 1 3.80 -16.53 26.31
C MET A 1 3.25 -16.46 24.90
N LYS A 2 2.28 -17.32 24.54
CA LYS A 2 1.83 -17.54 23.15
C LYS A 2 0.68 -16.55 22.84
N TYR A 3 0.92 -15.58 21.97
CA TYR A 3 -0.15 -14.77 21.36
C TYR A 3 -0.47 -15.34 19.97
N PRO A 4 -1.73 -15.64 19.64
CA PRO A 4 -2.09 -15.93 18.27
C PRO A 4 -2.18 -14.61 17.49
N LEU A 5 -1.34 -14.47 16.46
CA LEU A 5 -1.44 -13.40 15.48
C LEU A 5 -2.80 -13.51 14.76
N CYS A 6 -3.67 -12.52 14.98
CA CYS A 6 -4.88 -12.36 14.19
C CYS A 6 -4.48 -11.94 12.76
N PHE A 7 -4.72 -12.83 11.80
CA PHE A 7 -4.65 -12.50 10.37
C PHE A 7 -5.75 -11.48 10.03
N TRP A 8 -5.36 -10.22 9.87
CA TRP A 8 -6.23 -9.18 9.31
C TRP A 8 -6.34 -9.38 7.80
N HIS A 9 -7.48 -9.89 7.32
CA HIS A 9 -7.87 -9.76 5.91
C HIS A 9 -8.63 -8.44 5.74
N GLY A 10 -7.90 -7.32 5.76
CA GLY A 10 -8.42 -6.01 5.38
C GLY A 10 -8.22 -5.80 3.88
N LEU A 11 -9.28 -6.01 3.09
CA LEU A 11 -9.27 -5.69 1.66
C LEU A 11 -9.42 -4.17 1.50
N MET A 12 -8.32 -3.48 1.24
CA MET A 12 -8.34 -2.07 0.86
C MET A 12 -8.38 -1.99 -0.67
N VAL A 13 -9.50 -1.54 -1.23
CA VAL A 13 -9.66 -1.36 -2.68
C VAL A 13 -9.47 0.11 -3.01
N PHE A 14 -8.36 0.45 -3.67
CA PHE A 14 -8.18 1.74 -4.34
C PHE A 14 -8.51 1.59 -5.82
N LEU A 15 -9.55 2.30 -6.28
CA LEU A 15 -9.88 2.45 -7.69
C LEU A 15 -9.38 3.83 -8.16
N LEU A 16 -8.27 3.84 -8.91
CA LEU A 16 -7.79 5.01 -9.64
C LEU A 16 -8.33 4.96 -11.07
N CYS A 17 -9.23 5.87 -11.41
CA CYS A 17 -9.71 6.06 -12.78
C CYS A 17 -8.80 7.10 -13.46
N GLY A 18 -7.93 6.63 -14.35
CA GLY A 18 -7.06 7.50 -15.16
C GLY A 18 -7.81 8.01 -16.39
N ALA A 19 -8.14 9.30 -16.42
CA ALA A 19 -8.51 10.00 -17.65
C ALA A 19 -7.28 10.76 -18.15
N GLY A 20 -6.75 10.36 -19.30
CA GLY A 20 -5.61 11.00 -19.96
C GLY A 20 -5.95 12.44 -20.37
N CYS A 21 -5.07 13.38 -20.00
CA CYS A 21 -5.12 14.74 -20.51
C CYS A 21 -3.94 14.95 -21.46
N GLN A 22 -4.27 15.18 -22.72
CA GLN A 22 -3.35 15.64 -23.76
C GLN A 22 -3.06 17.13 -23.52
N VAL A 23 -1.80 17.52 -23.56
CA VAL A 23 -1.36 18.91 -23.39
C VAL A 23 -1.37 19.60 -24.76
N PRO A 24 -2.13 20.68 -24.99
CA PRO A 24 -1.95 21.50 -26.18
C PRO A 24 -0.86 22.55 -25.97
N SER A 25 -0.04 22.74 -26.99
CA SER A 25 0.99 23.78 -27.10
C SER A 25 0.36 25.16 -27.30
N VAL A 26 0.80 26.16 -26.54
CA VAL A 26 0.34 27.56 -26.61
C VAL A 26 1.40 28.42 -27.32
N THR A 27 1.01 29.14 -28.38
CA THR A 27 1.77 30.27 -28.92
C THR A 27 0.92 31.54 -28.99
N SER A 28 1.49 32.60 -28.43
CA SER A 28 1.36 34.06 -28.67
C SER A 28 0.06 34.85 -28.38
N GLU A 29 0.22 35.69 -27.35
CA GLU A 29 -0.10 37.13 -27.19
C GLU A 29 -1.49 37.67 -26.76
N PRO A 30 -1.52 38.78 -25.97
CA PRO A 30 -2.61 39.09 -25.05
C PRO A 30 -3.59 40.14 -25.59
N SER A 31 -4.89 39.93 -25.35
CA SER A 31 -5.95 40.91 -25.57
C SER A 31 -6.79 41.03 -24.30
N GLU A 32 -6.92 42.26 -23.79
CA GLU A 32 -7.69 42.61 -22.61
C GLU A 32 -9.21 42.57 -22.85
N ALA A 33 -9.91 42.19 -21.78
CA ALA A 33 -11.32 42.39 -21.46
C ALA A 33 -12.36 41.49 -22.16
N GLN A 34 -12.82 40.48 -21.43
CA GLN A 34 -14.16 40.48 -20.84
C GLN A 34 -14.29 39.37 -19.80
N ALA A 35 -14.70 39.75 -18.58
CA ALA A 35 -15.05 38.82 -17.51
C ALA A 35 -16.31 38.06 -17.91
N ALA A 36 -16.14 36.91 -18.57
CA ALA A 36 -17.20 35.95 -18.75
C ALA A 36 -17.52 35.32 -17.39
N VAL A 37 -18.73 35.57 -16.91
CA VAL A 37 -19.33 34.84 -15.79
C VAL A 37 -19.33 33.36 -16.17
N VAL A 38 -18.42 32.59 -15.57
CA VAL A 38 -18.43 31.13 -15.65
C VAL A 38 -19.74 30.69 -15.01
N GLY A 39 -20.70 30.32 -15.86
CA GLY A 39 -21.92 29.67 -15.43
C GLY A 39 -21.55 28.46 -14.58
N LYS A 40 -22.04 28.43 -13.34
CA LYS A 40 -22.04 27.21 -12.55
C LYS A 40 -22.80 26.17 -13.35
N SER A 41 -22.08 25.22 -13.95
CA SER A 41 -22.69 24.00 -14.45
C SER A 41 -23.46 23.36 -13.29
N GLU A 42 -24.77 23.22 -13.44
CA GLU A 42 -25.59 22.50 -12.45
C GLU A 42 -25.04 21.07 -12.29
N PRO A 43 -24.96 20.55 -11.05
CA PRO A 43 -24.52 19.18 -10.82
C PRO A 43 -25.49 18.24 -11.52
N SER A 44 -24.94 17.39 -12.39
CA SER A 44 -25.69 16.35 -13.09
C SER A 44 -26.31 15.40 -12.06
N SER A 45 -27.51 14.88 -12.34
CA SER A 45 -28.19 13.88 -11.50
C SER A 45 -27.39 12.56 -11.32
N SER A 46 -26.28 12.37 -12.07
CA SER A 46 -25.30 11.30 -11.90
C SER A 46 -24.30 11.49 -10.76
N ASP A 47 -24.26 12.67 -10.13
CA ASP A 47 -23.11 13.06 -9.31
C ASP A 47 -23.21 12.64 -7.83
N THR A 48 -24.24 11.86 -7.45
CA THR A 48 -24.51 11.51 -6.05
C THR A 48 -24.15 10.07 -5.72
N PHE A 49 -23.55 9.84 -4.54
CA PHE A 49 -23.44 8.49 -4.00
C PHE A 49 -24.84 7.86 -3.96
N LEU A 50 -24.98 6.69 -4.56
CA LEU A 50 -26.26 6.00 -4.63
C LEU A 50 -26.67 5.59 -3.21
N PRO A 51 -27.75 6.14 -2.63
CA PRO A 51 -28.11 5.90 -1.23
C PRO A 51 -28.31 4.42 -0.93
N GLY A 52 -28.87 3.67 -1.88
CA GLY A 52 -29.03 2.22 -1.76
C GLY A 52 -27.71 1.45 -1.65
N HIS A 53 -26.61 1.95 -2.21
CA HIS A 53 -25.29 1.33 -2.07
C HIS A 53 -24.68 1.63 -0.70
N LEU A 54 -24.83 2.86 -0.20
CA LEU A 54 -24.37 3.24 1.13
C LEU A 54 -25.06 2.41 2.23
N ILE A 55 -26.38 2.24 2.14
CA ILE A 55 -27.15 1.38 3.05
C ILE A 55 -26.63 -0.06 3.03
N ARG A 56 -26.34 -0.60 1.84
CA ARG A 56 -25.79 -1.97 1.72
C ARG A 56 -24.39 -2.09 2.31
N LEU A 57 -23.57 -1.05 2.20
CA LEU A 57 -22.23 -1.00 2.82
C LEU A 57 -22.33 -1.01 4.34
N ASP A 58 -23.17 -0.13 4.92
CA ASP A 58 -23.41 -0.07 6.36
C ASP A 58 -23.85 -1.44 6.90
N GLN A 59 -24.89 -2.02 6.28
CA GLN A 59 -25.41 -3.34 6.65
C GLN A 59 -24.35 -4.45 6.54
N ALA A 60 -23.47 -4.39 5.53
CA ALA A 60 -22.42 -5.38 5.37
C ALA A 60 -21.38 -5.29 6.50
N VAL A 61 -20.99 -4.07 6.88
CA VAL A 61 -20.02 -3.84 7.97
C VAL A 61 -20.61 -4.22 9.32
N GLU A 62 -21.83 -3.76 9.63
CA GLU A 62 -22.53 -4.11 10.87
C GLU A 62 -22.72 -5.61 11.01
N LYS A 63 -23.18 -6.29 9.95
CA LYS A 63 -23.32 -7.75 9.93
C LYS A 63 -21.99 -8.46 10.19
N ALA A 64 -20.89 -7.94 9.66
CA ALA A 64 -19.57 -8.53 9.89
C ALA A 64 -19.08 -8.34 11.34
N ILE A 65 -19.44 -7.21 11.97
CA ILE A 65 -19.19 -6.96 13.41
C ILE A 65 -20.05 -7.88 14.27
N ASP A 66 -21.34 -8.01 13.98
CA ASP A 66 -22.25 -8.92 14.70
C ASP A 66 -21.79 -10.38 14.61
N GLN A 67 -21.26 -10.78 13.45
CA GLN A 67 -20.65 -12.08 13.21
C GLN A 67 -19.24 -12.22 13.82
N LYS A 68 -18.73 -11.20 14.52
CA LYS A 68 -17.40 -11.16 15.14
C LYS A 68 -16.25 -11.41 14.15
N LYS A 69 -16.44 -11.07 12.87
CA LYS A 69 -15.39 -11.18 11.83
C LYS A 69 -14.40 -10.02 11.88
N LEU A 70 -14.84 -8.88 12.40
CA LEU A 70 -14.00 -7.73 12.72
C LEU A 70 -14.55 -7.00 13.96
N PRO A 71 -13.71 -6.30 14.74
CA PRO A 71 -14.16 -5.58 15.94
C PRO A 71 -14.83 -4.23 15.62
N GLY A 72 -14.45 -3.62 14.50
CA GLY A 72 -14.88 -2.29 14.06
C GLY A 72 -14.05 -1.82 12.87
N GLY A 73 -14.36 -0.63 12.35
CA GLY A 73 -13.64 -0.02 11.24
C GLY A 73 -14.08 1.41 10.97
N VAL A 74 -13.30 2.12 10.16
CA VAL A 74 -13.66 3.44 9.62
C VAL A 74 -13.74 3.29 8.10
N LEU A 75 -14.83 3.78 7.51
CA LEU A 75 -15.06 3.77 6.08
C LEU A 75 -15.06 5.22 5.58
N TRP A 76 -14.21 5.50 4.59
CA TRP A 76 -14.10 6.82 3.99
C TRP A 76 -14.11 6.71 2.47
N PHE A 77 -15.06 7.39 1.84
CA PHE A 77 -15.08 7.60 0.39
C PHE A 77 -15.21 9.08 0.08
N GLN A 78 -14.47 9.55 -0.92
CA GLN A 78 -14.57 10.94 -1.38
C GLN A 78 -14.65 10.98 -2.90
N GLN A 79 -15.62 11.75 -3.40
CA GLN A 79 -15.80 12.02 -4.83
C GLN A 79 -15.99 13.54 -5.02
N GLY A 80 -14.96 14.21 -5.54
CA GLY A 80 -14.93 15.68 -5.58
C GLY A 80 -15.06 16.28 -4.17
N GLN A 81 -16.08 17.10 -3.95
CA GLN A 81 -16.39 17.69 -2.65
C GLN A 81 -17.26 16.80 -1.74
N ARG A 82 -17.76 15.67 -2.26
CA ARG A 82 -18.66 14.79 -1.51
C ARG A 82 -17.85 13.79 -0.71
N VAL A 83 -18.24 13.60 0.54
CA VAL A 83 -17.53 12.77 1.49
C VAL A 83 -18.54 11.88 2.21
N TYR A 84 -18.32 10.57 2.14
CA TYR A 84 -18.99 9.59 2.97
C TYR A 84 -18.00 9.09 4.01
N ARG A 85 -18.32 9.28 5.28
CA ARG A 85 -17.50 8.81 6.40
C ARG A 85 -18.40 8.15 7.42
N GLN A 86 -18.05 6.94 7.81
CA GLN A 86 -18.76 6.21 8.84
C GLN A 86 -17.77 5.47 9.74
N VAL A 87 -18.11 5.39 11.02
CA VAL A 87 -17.33 4.75 12.07
C VAL A 87 -18.16 3.63 12.68
N TYR A 88 -17.59 2.44 12.78
CA TYR A 88 -18.30 1.26 13.25
C TYR A 88 -17.52 0.56 14.38
N GLY A 89 -18.27 0.05 15.36
CA GLY A 89 -17.74 -0.89 16.35
C GLY A 89 -16.64 -0.30 17.25
N HIS A 90 -15.61 -1.10 17.49
CA HIS A 90 -14.62 -0.90 18.53
C HIS A 90 -13.21 -1.02 17.97
N ARG A 91 -12.31 -0.10 18.36
CA ARG A 91 -10.89 -0.19 18.03
C ARG A 91 -10.15 -1.24 18.87
N SER A 92 -10.70 -1.55 20.03
CA SER A 92 -10.20 -2.61 20.91
C SER A 92 -11.37 -3.36 21.55
N VAL A 93 -11.26 -4.67 21.61
CA VAL A 93 -12.20 -5.55 22.33
C VAL A 93 -11.54 -6.21 23.54
N GLN A 94 -10.20 -6.22 23.60
CA GLN A 94 -9.38 -6.76 24.68
C GLN A 94 -8.06 -5.97 24.77
N PRO A 95 -7.47 -5.78 25.97
CA PRO A 95 -8.00 -6.20 27.26
C PRO A 95 -9.21 -5.37 27.72
N LYS A 96 -9.37 -4.16 27.16
CA LYS A 96 -10.48 -3.25 27.43
C LYS A 96 -11.21 -2.97 26.13
N ARG A 97 -12.54 -2.91 26.21
CA ARG A 97 -13.37 -2.51 25.07
C ARG A 97 -13.33 -1.00 24.90
N GLU A 98 -12.97 -0.54 23.71
CA GLU A 98 -12.82 0.87 23.38
C GLU A 98 -13.50 1.17 22.05
N VAL A 99 -14.33 2.21 22.03
CA VAL A 99 -15.11 2.60 20.85
C VAL A 99 -14.18 3.08 19.74
N MET A 100 -14.52 2.75 18.50
CA MET A 100 -13.81 3.25 17.32
C MET A 100 -14.06 4.76 17.16
N THR A 101 -13.05 5.50 16.72
CA THR A 101 -13.20 6.92 16.35
C THR A 101 -12.70 7.16 14.93
N GLU A 102 -13.10 8.27 14.32
CA GLU A 102 -12.62 8.65 12.98
C GLU A 102 -11.09 8.82 12.94
N GLU A 103 -10.51 9.28 14.05
CA GLU A 103 -9.07 9.54 14.23
C GLU A 103 -8.28 8.29 14.68
N THR A 104 -8.92 7.12 14.72
CA THR A 104 -8.22 5.89 15.12
C THR A 104 -7.09 5.59 14.14
N LEU A 105 -5.86 5.48 14.67
CA LEU A 105 -4.70 5.08 13.88
C LEU A 105 -4.70 3.57 13.70
N PHE A 106 -4.49 3.14 12.45
CA PHE A 106 -4.37 1.73 12.07
C PHE A 106 -2.92 1.43 11.65
N ASP A 107 -2.48 0.22 11.93
CA ASP A 107 -1.28 -0.32 11.28
C ASP A 107 -1.56 -0.48 9.78
N ALA A 108 -0.83 0.27 8.96
CA ALA A 108 -0.95 0.22 7.50
C ALA A 108 -0.45 -1.12 6.92
N ALA A 109 0.34 -1.88 7.68
CA ALA A 109 0.87 -3.18 7.30
C ALA A 109 1.45 -3.14 5.88
N SER A 110 0.97 -3.99 4.98
CA SER A 110 1.47 -4.09 3.61
C SER A 110 1.15 -2.87 2.74
N LEU A 111 0.21 -2.00 3.12
CA LEU A 111 0.00 -0.74 2.40
C LEU A 111 1.28 0.12 2.42
N THR A 112 2.08 0.03 3.49
CA THR A 112 3.39 0.69 3.64
C THR A 112 4.30 0.46 2.43
N LYS A 113 4.24 -0.73 1.80
CA LYS A 113 5.02 -1.05 0.60
C LYS A 113 4.75 -0.09 -0.55
N VAL A 114 3.48 0.25 -0.76
CA VAL A 114 3.01 1.05 -1.89
C VAL A 114 3.06 2.55 -1.57
N ILE A 115 2.76 2.94 -0.33
CA ILE A 115 2.70 4.37 0.03
C ILE A 115 4.05 4.95 0.47
N ALA A 116 4.98 4.11 0.93
CA ALA A 116 6.28 4.56 1.45
C ALA A 116 7.45 3.94 0.67
N THR A 117 7.65 2.62 0.77
CA THR A 117 8.88 1.99 0.28
C THR A 117 9.06 2.11 -1.25
N ALA A 118 8.03 1.75 -2.04
CA ALA A 118 8.13 1.82 -3.49
C ALA A 118 8.34 3.26 -4.02
N PRO A 119 7.62 4.29 -3.54
CA PRO A 119 7.92 5.68 -3.87
C PRO A 119 9.34 6.12 -3.49
N SER A 120 9.84 5.72 -2.32
CA SER A 120 11.22 6.04 -1.91
C SER A 120 12.26 5.42 -2.85
N ILE A 121 12.08 4.17 -3.27
CA ILE A 121 12.94 3.54 -4.28
C ILE A 121 12.87 4.32 -5.60
N MET A 122 11.66 4.68 -6.06
CA MET A 122 11.50 5.42 -7.32
C MET A 122 12.10 6.83 -7.26
N LYS A 123 12.17 7.46 -6.09
CA LYS A 123 12.90 8.73 -5.90
C LYS A 123 14.40 8.55 -6.11
N LEU A 124 14.99 7.49 -5.56
CA LEU A 124 16.41 7.17 -5.79
C LEU A 124 16.69 6.81 -7.25
N VAL A 125 15.73 6.16 -7.92
CA VAL A 125 15.82 5.92 -9.38
C VAL A 125 15.79 7.23 -10.15
N GLN A 126 14.92 8.16 -9.76
CA GLN A 126 14.81 9.46 -10.43
C GLN A 126 16.07 10.32 -10.25
N SER A 127 16.74 10.26 -9.09
CA SER A 127 18.01 10.96 -8.85
C SER A 127 19.22 10.29 -9.49
N GLY A 128 19.08 9.04 -9.96
CA GLY A 128 20.18 8.25 -10.53
C GLY A 128 21.03 7.54 -9.47
N ASP A 129 20.67 7.62 -8.19
CA ASP A 129 21.39 6.95 -7.10
C ASP A 129 21.15 5.44 -7.08
N LEU A 130 20.03 4.99 -7.67
CA LEU A 130 19.64 3.59 -7.75
C LEU A 130 19.16 3.24 -9.17
N SER A 131 19.44 2.02 -9.65
CA SER A 131 18.90 1.48 -10.90
C SER A 131 18.03 0.26 -10.64
N LEU A 132 16.88 0.19 -11.31
CA LEU A 132 15.96 -0.95 -11.22
C LEU A 132 16.58 -2.24 -11.76
N GLU A 133 17.45 -2.14 -12.78
CA GLU A 133 18.11 -3.30 -13.39
C GLU A 133 19.45 -3.65 -12.73
N ALA A 134 19.93 -2.82 -11.80
CA ALA A 134 21.14 -3.15 -11.05
C ALA A 134 20.87 -4.28 -10.05
N PRO A 135 21.83 -5.19 -9.85
CA PRO A 135 21.80 -6.14 -8.76
C PRO A 135 21.69 -5.41 -7.41
N VAL A 136 20.86 -5.92 -6.50
CA VAL A 136 20.72 -5.38 -5.15
C VAL A 136 22.05 -5.37 -4.40
N SER A 137 22.89 -6.37 -4.67
CA SER A 137 24.25 -6.52 -4.14
C SER A 137 25.17 -5.34 -4.44
N GLN A 138 24.87 -4.52 -5.46
CA GLN A 138 25.60 -3.29 -5.74
C GLN A 138 25.41 -2.24 -4.64
N TYR A 139 24.24 -2.22 -3.99
CA TYR A 139 23.88 -1.26 -2.95
C TYR A 139 23.93 -1.88 -1.54
N LEU A 140 23.74 -3.20 -1.46
CA LEU A 140 23.71 -3.97 -0.21
C LEU A 140 24.53 -5.26 -0.37
N PRO A 141 25.87 -5.20 -0.25
CA PRO A 141 26.76 -6.33 -0.53
C PRO A 141 26.44 -7.61 0.25
N GLU A 142 25.97 -7.50 1.49
CA GLU A 142 25.57 -8.64 2.34
C GLU A 142 24.40 -9.45 1.77
N PHE A 143 23.64 -8.89 0.83
CA PHE A 143 22.57 -9.61 0.13
C PHE A 143 23.12 -10.62 -0.89
N ALA A 144 24.37 -10.48 -1.33
CA ALA A 144 25.03 -11.32 -2.34
C ALA A 144 25.41 -12.71 -1.80
N SER A 145 24.42 -13.51 -1.45
CA SER A 145 24.60 -14.88 -0.97
C SER A 145 23.47 -15.79 -1.45
N ASN A 146 23.68 -17.10 -1.40
CA ASN A 146 22.63 -18.12 -1.60
C ASN A 146 21.86 -17.97 -2.93
N GLY A 147 22.56 -17.60 -4.01
CA GLY A 147 21.98 -17.47 -5.36
C GLY A 147 21.35 -16.10 -5.65
N LYS A 148 21.53 -15.12 -4.76
CA LYS A 148 20.93 -13.77 -4.87
C LYS A 148 21.86 -12.73 -5.51
N GLU A 149 23.04 -13.13 -5.97
CA GLU A 149 24.11 -12.23 -6.45
C GLU A 149 23.67 -11.36 -7.62
N THR A 150 22.73 -11.87 -8.43
CA THR A 150 22.21 -11.21 -9.64
C THR A 150 20.76 -10.72 -9.50
N VAL A 151 20.15 -10.88 -8.32
CA VAL A 151 18.77 -10.42 -8.08
C VAL A 151 18.74 -8.89 -8.17
N THR A 152 17.87 -8.37 -9.02
CA THR A 152 17.76 -6.92 -9.28
C THR A 152 16.77 -6.23 -8.35
N VAL A 153 16.88 -4.90 -8.23
CA VAL A 153 15.91 -4.10 -7.46
C VAL A 153 14.51 -4.25 -8.06
N ARG A 154 14.36 -4.28 -9.40
CA ARG A 154 13.09 -4.53 -10.08
C ARG A 154 12.44 -5.82 -9.58
N GLN A 155 13.20 -6.92 -9.54
CA GLN A 155 12.70 -8.23 -9.12
C GLN A 155 12.23 -8.26 -7.65
N LEU A 156 12.86 -7.47 -6.77
CA LEU A 156 12.35 -7.28 -5.41
C LEU A 156 11.00 -6.54 -5.45
N MET A 157 10.93 -5.39 -6.14
CA MET A 157 9.72 -4.56 -6.22
C MET A 157 8.54 -5.29 -6.85
N THR A 158 8.78 -6.14 -7.84
CA THR A 158 7.74 -6.87 -8.58
C THR A 158 7.43 -8.25 -7.98
N HIS A 159 8.04 -8.60 -6.85
CA HIS A 159 7.85 -9.91 -6.23
C HIS A 159 8.23 -11.10 -7.14
N THR A 160 9.23 -10.92 -8.00
CA THR A 160 9.74 -11.96 -8.91
C THR A 160 11.17 -12.41 -8.57
N SER A 161 11.67 -12.08 -7.39
CA SER A 161 13.02 -12.44 -6.92
C SER A 161 13.26 -13.94 -6.69
N GLY A 162 12.20 -14.73 -6.47
CA GLY A 162 12.29 -16.12 -6.05
C GLY A 162 12.41 -16.33 -4.53
N LEU A 163 12.41 -15.26 -3.73
CA LEU A 163 12.36 -15.33 -2.27
C LEU A 163 11.01 -15.83 -1.76
N ARG A 164 11.03 -16.49 -0.60
CA ARG A 164 9.81 -16.98 0.07
C ARG A 164 8.96 -15.84 0.66
N PRO A 165 7.68 -16.08 1.04
CA PRO A 165 6.75 -15.01 1.40
C PRO A 165 7.13 -14.16 2.62
N GLY A 166 7.87 -14.72 3.58
CA GLY A 166 8.25 -14.00 4.80
C GLY A 166 9.28 -14.76 5.61
N LEU A 167 9.92 -14.08 6.56
CA LEU A 167 10.96 -14.66 7.41
C LEU A 167 10.44 -15.86 8.21
N SER A 168 11.32 -16.82 8.49
CA SER A 168 10.98 -17.96 9.32
C SER A 168 10.80 -17.54 10.78
N LEU A 169 9.64 -17.82 11.37
CA LEU A 169 9.41 -17.64 12.81
C LEU A 169 9.93 -18.82 13.66
N LYS A 170 10.45 -19.88 13.01
CA LYS A 170 11.01 -21.05 13.70
C LYS A 170 12.43 -20.80 14.21
N ALA A 171 13.22 -20.06 13.44
CA ALA A 171 14.56 -19.67 13.83
C ALA A 171 14.45 -18.42 14.71
N PRO A 172 15.20 -18.34 15.83
CA PRO A 172 15.18 -17.14 16.66
C PRO A 172 15.86 -15.99 15.92
N TRP A 173 15.13 -14.91 15.74
CA TRP A 173 15.65 -13.59 15.39
C TRP A 173 14.81 -12.54 16.12
N SER A 174 15.39 -11.38 16.36
CA SER A 174 14.72 -10.28 17.03
C SER A 174 15.27 -8.94 16.55
N GLY A 175 14.46 -7.89 16.72
CA GLY A 175 14.82 -6.55 16.30
C GLY A 175 14.90 -6.39 14.79
N VAL A 176 15.26 -5.19 14.38
CA VAL A 176 15.38 -4.81 12.97
C VAL A 176 16.61 -5.46 12.35
N GLU A 177 17.74 -5.42 13.05
CA GLU A 177 19.02 -5.96 12.60
C GLU A 177 18.93 -7.48 12.38
N GLY A 178 18.31 -8.20 13.31
CA GLY A 178 18.08 -9.64 13.16
C GLY A 178 17.18 -9.97 11.96
N ALA A 179 16.16 -9.16 11.71
CA ALA A 179 15.29 -9.32 10.55
C ALA A 179 16.05 -9.13 9.23
N ILE A 180 16.87 -8.07 9.15
CA ILE A 180 17.71 -7.78 7.98
C ILE A 180 18.72 -8.91 7.75
N GLN A 181 19.40 -9.36 8.81
CA GLN A 181 20.36 -10.47 8.69
C GLN A 181 19.68 -11.74 8.15
N GLN A 182 18.49 -12.08 8.65
CA GLN A 182 17.73 -13.22 8.14
C GLN A 182 17.29 -13.02 6.69
N ALA A 183 16.87 -11.81 6.31
CA ALA A 183 16.49 -11.48 4.95
C ALA A 183 17.66 -11.62 3.96
N CYS A 184 18.84 -11.11 4.33
CA CYS A 184 20.06 -11.21 3.53
C CYS A 184 20.58 -12.65 3.44
N ALA A 185 20.42 -13.46 4.49
CA ALA A 185 20.84 -14.86 4.51
C ALA A 185 19.85 -15.83 3.83
N GLU A 186 18.67 -15.39 3.41
CA GLU A 186 17.66 -16.28 2.83
C GLU A 186 18.10 -16.89 1.50
N SER A 187 17.69 -18.13 1.21
CA SER A 187 17.96 -18.79 -0.07
C SER A 187 16.80 -18.59 -1.06
N LEU A 188 17.13 -18.48 -2.34
CA LEU A 188 16.10 -18.50 -3.39
C LEU A 188 15.38 -19.85 -3.43
N GLN A 189 14.05 -19.82 -3.57
CA GLN A 189 13.23 -21.02 -3.77
C GLN A 189 12.98 -21.34 -5.25
N SER A 190 13.20 -20.36 -6.11
CA SER A 190 13.08 -20.46 -7.56
C SER A 190 14.00 -19.42 -8.20
N ALA A 191 14.35 -19.61 -9.47
CA ALA A 191 15.11 -18.59 -10.18
C ALA A 191 14.31 -17.28 -10.28
N PRO A 192 14.98 -16.11 -10.28
CA PRO A 192 14.31 -14.84 -10.49
C PRO A 192 13.55 -14.80 -11.83
N ASP A 193 12.49 -13.99 -11.89
CA ASP A 193 11.60 -13.80 -13.05
C ASP A 193 10.88 -15.07 -13.58
N THR A 194 10.95 -16.19 -12.86
CA THR A 194 10.20 -17.41 -13.23
C THR A 194 8.78 -17.47 -12.68
N ALA A 195 8.50 -16.75 -11.59
CA ALA A 195 7.17 -16.70 -10.97
C ALA A 195 6.98 -15.44 -10.12
N PHE A 196 5.74 -14.97 -10.02
CA PHE A 196 5.33 -13.98 -9.03
C PHE A 196 5.06 -14.68 -7.68
N LYS A 197 5.70 -14.18 -6.62
CA LYS A 197 5.48 -14.63 -5.24
C LYS A 197 5.58 -13.45 -4.28
N TYR A 198 4.43 -13.01 -3.78
CA TYR A 198 4.36 -11.95 -2.78
C TYR A 198 5.26 -12.27 -1.57
N SER A 199 6.21 -11.38 -1.31
CA SER A 199 7.27 -11.58 -0.32
C SER A 199 7.55 -10.32 0.48
N ASP A 200 7.35 -10.41 1.79
CA ASP A 200 7.75 -9.39 2.74
C ASP A 200 9.27 -9.24 2.80
N ILE A 201 10.03 -10.31 2.55
CA ILE A 201 11.50 -10.29 2.53
C ILE A 201 12.00 -9.30 1.48
N ASN A 202 11.38 -9.29 0.29
CA ASN A 202 11.74 -8.33 -0.77
C ASN A 202 11.65 -6.89 -0.27
N TYR A 203 10.57 -6.54 0.45
CA TYR A 203 10.35 -5.18 0.90
C TYR A 203 11.06 -4.83 2.21
N ILE A 204 11.46 -5.82 3.01
CA ILE A 204 12.45 -5.61 4.08
C ILE A 204 13.77 -5.18 3.45
N VAL A 205 14.25 -5.90 2.43
CA VAL A 205 15.51 -5.57 1.73
C VAL A 205 15.43 -4.21 1.04
N LEU A 206 14.34 -3.91 0.31
CA LEU A 206 14.14 -2.58 -0.29
C LEU A 206 14.08 -1.47 0.77
N GLY A 207 13.53 -1.75 1.95
CA GLY A 207 13.51 -0.83 3.08
C GLY A 207 14.90 -0.48 3.61
N VAL A 208 15.91 -1.33 3.42
CA VAL A 208 17.31 -1.04 3.77
C VAL A 208 17.97 -0.08 2.77
N LEU A 209 17.47 -0.04 1.53
CA LEU A 209 18.05 0.80 0.47
C LEU A 209 17.61 2.28 0.56
N VAL A 210 16.66 2.63 1.44
CA VAL A 210 15.99 3.95 1.51
C VAL A 210 16.07 4.60 2.87
#